data_AF-A0A090GIL8-F1
#
_entry.id   AF-A0A090GIL8-F1
#
_cell.length_a   1.000
_cell.length_b   1.000
_cell.length_c   1.000
_cell.angle_alpha   90.00
_cell.angle_beta   90.00
_cell.angle_gamma   90.00
#
_symmetry.space_group_name_H-M   'P 1'
#
loop_
_entity.id
_entity.type
_entity.pdbx_description
1 polymer ?
#
loop_
_entity_poly.entity_id
_entity_poly.type
_entity_poly.pdbx_seq_one_letter_code
_entity_poly.pdbx_strand_id
1 'polypeptide(L)'
;MEAKMMNNPDILFNRAKALRLNGLITHWDEIAGADWLAAVLQWEEEERSDRSMRRRMRAARLGHFKQLSDYDWHWPRRIDRAAVEDLMTLSFMNDAANIVFIGPNGVGKSTLARNVAHQALICGHTVLFRTASEPSGLGGLPGERQFDSALCIRPLDAKDIPSSVF
;
A
#
# COMPACT_ATOMS: atom_id res chain seq x y z
N MET A 1 17.39 -29.31 2.89
CA MET A 1 17.86 -28.94 1.54
C MET A 1 17.65 -27.44 1.24
N GLU A 2 16.69 -26.75 1.85
CA GLU A 2 16.43 -25.31 1.62
C GLU A 2 17.59 -24.37 1.99
N ALA A 3 18.29 -24.59 3.11
CA ALA A 3 19.38 -23.70 3.55
C ALA A 3 20.57 -23.65 2.59
N LYS A 4 20.80 -24.72 1.79
CA LYS A 4 21.91 -24.77 0.83
C LYS A 4 21.57 -24.06 -0.49
N MET A 5 20.29 -23.89 -0.80
CA MET A 5 19.83 -23.13 -1.97
C MET A 5 19.83 -21.61 -1.70
N MET A 6 19.62 -21.17 -0.46
CA MET A 6 19.62 -19.74 -0.09
C MET A 6 21.02 -19.11 0.03
N ASN A 7 22.08 -19.92 0.07
CA ASN A 7 23.48 -19.47 0.15
C ASN A 7 24.23 -19.62 -1.19
N ASN A 8 23.53 -19.74 -2.32
CA ASN A 8 24.19 -19.70 -3.62
C ASN A 8 24.75 -18.27 -3.86
N PRO A 9 26.06 -18.10 -4.11
CA PRO A 9 26.67 -16.80 -4.37
C PRO A 9 25.96 -16.02 -5.49
N ASP A 10 25.47 -16.67 -6.54
CA ASP A 10 24.76 -15.98 -7.63
C ASP A 10 23.45 -15.34 -7.14
N ILE A 11 22.76 -16.00 -6.21
CA ILE A 11 21.51 -15.51 -5.63
C ILE A 11 21.81 -14.32 -4.71
N LEU A 12 22.83 -14.44 -3.85
CA LEU A 12 23.25 -13.36 -2.97
C LEU A 12 23.72 -12.13 -3.76
N PHE A 13 24.38 -12.34 -4.91
CA PHE A 13 24.81 -11.26 -5.80
C PHE A 13 23.62 -10.50 -6.39
N ASN A 14 22.61 -11.24 -6.86
CA ASN A 14 21.38 -10.64 -7.38
C ASN A 14 20.60 -9.87 -6.30
N ARG A 15 20.57 -10.37 -5.06
CA ARG A 15 20.01 -9.65 -3.90
C ARG A 15 20.77 -8.35 -3.62
N ALA A 16 22.10 -8.40 -3.57
CA ALA A 16 22.94 -7.21 -3.38
C ALA A 16 22.73 -6.17 -4.50
N LYS A 17 22.58 -6.62 -5.76
CA LYS A 17 22.21 -5.76 -6.90
C LYS A 17 20.83 -5.14 -6.76
N ALA A 18 19.82 -5.91 -6.38
CA ALA A 18 18.47 -5.40 -6.14
C ALA A 18 18.46 -4.35 -5.02
N LEU A 19 19.28 -4.55 -3.99
CA LEU A 19 19.51 -3.60 -2.91
C LEU A 19 20.42 -2.42 -3.29
N ARG A 20 21.02 -2.39 -4.48
CA ARG A 20 21.97 -1.35 -4.91
C ARG A 20 23.14 -1.14 -3.93
N LEU A 21 23.62 -2.22 -3.30
CA LEU A 21 24.76 -2.17 -2.38
C LEU A 21 26.08 -2.15 -3.16
N ASN A 22 26.34 -1.04 -3.87
CA ASN A 22 27.44 -0.93 -4.84
C ASN A 22 28.81 -1.23 -4.22
N GLY A 23 29.04 -0.87 -2.94
CA GLY A 23 30.29 -1.21 -2.26
C GLY A 23 30.51 -2.72 -2.09
N LEU A 24 29.46 -3.47 -1.73
CA LEU A 24 29.52 -4.93 -1.63
C LEU A 24 29.68 -5.59 -3.01
N ILE A 25 29.05 -5.01 -4.04
CA ILE A 25 29.15 -5.49 -5.42
C ILE A 25 30.57 -5.30 -5.97
N THR A 26 31.23 -4.17 -5.66
CA THR A 26 32.61 -3.89 -6.09
C THR A 26 33.61 -4.88 -5.49
N HIS A 27 33.43 -5.24 -4.22
CA HIS A 27 34.32 -6.16 -3.49
C HIS A 27 33.75 -7.58 -3.39
N TRP A 28 32.93 -7.99 -4.37
CA TRP A 28 32.17 -9.23 -4.29
C TRP A 28 33.04 -10.47 -4.08
N ASP A 29 34.14 -10.58 -4.82
CA ASP A 29 35.04 -11.74 -4.75
C ASP A 29 35.68 -11.93 -3.36
N GLU A 30 35.79 -10.86 -2.57
CA GLU A 30 36.33 -10.89 -1.21
C GLU A 30 35.29 -11.37 -0.18
N ILE A 31 34.01 -11.16 -0.45
CA ILE A 31 32.91 -11.38 0.51
C ILE A 31 31.98 -12.53 0.13
N ALA A 32 32.03 -13.03 -1.12
CA ALA A 32 31.06 -13.99 -1.66
C ALA A 32 31.00 -15.30 -0.85
N GLY A 33 32.10 -15.70 -0.21
CA GLY A 33 32.19 -16.89 0.66
C GLY A 33 31.91 -16.62 2.14
N ALA A 34 31.54 -15.40 2.52
CA ALA A 34 31.34 -15.05 3.92
C ALA A 34 30.01 -15.58 4.47
N ASP A 35 30.06 -16.33 5.57
CA ASP A 35 28.87 -16.92 6.21
C ASP A 35 27.86 -15.87 6.71
N TRP A 36 28.32 -14.65 6.98
CA TRP A 36 27.47 -13.56 7.45
C TRP A 36 26.73 -12.82 6.31
N LEU A 37 27.13 -13.01 5.06
CA LEU A 37 26.63 -12.21 3.93
C LEU A 37 25.13 -12.36 3.74
N ALA A 38 24.64 -13.60 3.79
CA ALA A 38 23.22 -13.89 3.63
C ALA A 38 22.35 -13.22 4.70
N ALA A 39 22.83 -13.20 5.96
CA ALA A 39 22.12 -12.56 7.07
C ALA A 39 22.08 -11.03 6.94
N VAL A 40 23.19 -10.41 6.54
CA VAL A 40 23.24 -8.95 6.33
C VAL A 40 22.32 -8.51 5.19
N LEU A 41 22.31 -9.26 4.08
CA LEU A 41 21.39 -8.97 2.97
C LEU A 41 19.93 -9.12 3.39
N GLN A 42 19.63 -10.12 4.23
CA GLN A 42 18.29 -10.32 4.79
C GLN A 42 17.86 -9.13 5.66
N TRP A 43 18.71 -8.68 6.58
CA TRP A 43 18.40 -7.53 7.44
C TRP A 43 18.13 -6.25 6.65
N GLU A 44 18.93 -6.00 5.60
CA GLU A 44 18.74 -4.81 4.75
C GLU A 44 17.43 -4.90 3.95
N GLU A 45 17.06 -6.07 3.43
CA GLU A 45 15.78 -6.30 2.75
C GLU A 45 14.60 -6.03 3.68
N GLU A 46 14.64 -6.59 4.90
CA GLU A 46 13.61 -6.42 5.93
C GLU A 46 13.47 -4.95 6.32
N GLU A 47 14.57 -4.29 6.69
CA GLU A 47 14.55 -2.89 7.12
C GLU A 47 14.05 -1.95 6.00
N ARG A 48 14.39 -2.24 4.73
CA ARG A 48 13.85 -1.46 3.59
C ARG A 48 12.38 -1.70 3.37
N SER A 49 11.92 -2.95 3.46
CA SER A 49 10.50 -3.28 3.36
C SER A 49 9.70 -2.58 4.46
N ASP A 50 10.20 -2.63 5.70
CA ASP A 50 9.62 -1.97 6.86
C ASP A 50 9.59 -0.45 6.71
N ARG A 51 10.69 0.16 6.26
CA ARG A 51 10.74 1.61 5.99
C ARG A 51 9.78 2.02 4.89
N SER A 52 9.70 1.24 3.81
CA SER A 52 8.76 1.48 2.72
C SER A 52 7.32 1.41 3.21
N MET A 53 6.97 0.36 3.97
CA MET A 53 5.64 0.20 4.56
C MET A 53 5.31 1.36 5.51
N ARG A 54 6.20 1.68 6.47
CA ARG A 54 6.02 2.78 7.42
C ARG A 54 5.84 4.12 6.70
N ARG A 55 6.60 4.36 5.62
CA ARG A 55 6.45 5.56 4.78
C ARG A 55 5.08 5.60 4.11
N ARG A 56 4.63 4.50 3.51
CA ARG A 56 3.32 4.40 2.85
C ARG A 56 2.16 4.56 3.84
N MET A 57 2.25 3.94 5.03
CA MET A 57 1.30 4.14 6.12
C MET A 57 1.21 5.60 6.58
N ARG A 58 2.36 6.27 6.77
CA ARG A 58 2.38 7.71 7.11
C ARG A 58 1.77 8.58 6.02
N ALA A 59 2.05 8.28 4.75
CA ALA A 59 1.52 9.02 3.61
C ALA A 59 0.00 8.85 3.45
N ALA A 60 -0.53 7.67 3.75
CA ALA A 60 -1.95 7.37 3.63
C ALA A 60 -2.84 8.05 4.68
N ARG A 61 -2.25 8.55 5.79
CA ARG A 61 -2.95 9.32 6.84
C ARG A 61 -4.23 8.63 7.37
N LEU A 62 -4.21 7.30 7.48
CA LEU A 62 -5.40 6.52 7.83
C LEU A 62 -5.91 6.75 9.26
N GLY A 63 -5.06 7.22 10.17
CA GLY A 63 -5.39 7.39 11.59
C GLY A 63 -5.73 6.07 12.28
N HIS A 64 -6.35 6.14 13.46
CA HIS A 64 -6.92 4.96 14.11
C HIS A 64 -8.26 4.59 13.48
N PHE A 65 -8.44 3.32 13.13
CA PHE A 65 -9.69 2.78 12.61
C PHE A 65 -9.92 1.35 13.09
N LYS A 66 -11.19 0.94 13.08
CA LYS A 66 -11.61 -0.42 13.42
C LYS A 66 -11.31 -1.36 12.25
N GLN A 67 -10.63 -2.48 12.51
CA GLN A 67 -10.34 -3.47 11.47
C GLN A 67 -11.65 -4.07 10.93
N LEU A 68 -11.62 -4.51 9.67
CA LEU A 68 -12.77 -5.12 9.01
C LEU A 68 -13.21 -6.41 9.72
N SER A 69 -12.28 -7.15 10.30
CA SER A 69 -12.56 -8.35 11.12
C SER A 69 -13.49 -8.07 12.29
N ASP A 70 -13.37 -6.89 12.88
CA ASP A 70 -14.19 -6.46 14.01
C ASP A 70 -15.45 -5.71 13.55
N TYR A 71 -15.63 -5.50 12.24
CA TYR A 71 -16.76 -4.75 11.70
C TYR A 71 -18.06 -5.51 11.91
N ASP A 72 -19.05 -4.84 12.51
CA ASP A 72 -20.36 -5.43 12.75
C ASP A 72 -21.21 -5.35 11.48
N TRP A 73 -21.26 -6.44 10.74
CA TRP A 73 -22.08 -6.55 9.53
C TRP A 73 -23.59 -6.55 9.82
N HIS A 74 -24.00 -6.73 11.08
CA HIS A 74 -25.40 -6.66 11.49
C HIS A 74 -25.93 -5.22 11.57
N TRP A 75 -25.02 -4.23 11.57
CA TRP A 75 -25.30 -2.81 11.74
C TRP A 75 -24.45 -1.96 10.78
N PRO A 76 -24.97 -1.37 9.69
CA PRO A 76 -26.37 -1.20 9.25
C PRO A 76 -26.79 -2.12 8.08
N ARG A 77 -28.09 -2.42 7.99
CA ARG A 77 -28.74 -3.31 7.00
C ARG A 77 -28.68 -2.88 5.51
N ARG A 78 -27.90 -1.85 5.17
CA ARG A 78 -27.86 -1.24 3.82
C ARG A 78 -26.49 -1.28 3.16
N ILE A 79 -25.51 -1.96 3.77
CA ILE A 79 -24.19 -2.11 3.18
C ILE A 79 -24.14 -3.46 2.47
N ASP A 80 -23.87 -3.43 1.18
CA ASP A 80 -23.65 -4.64 0.39
C ASP A 80 -22.28 -5.22 0.77
N ARG A 81 -22.31 -6.32 1.50
CA ARG A 81 -21.10 -7.03 1.93
C ARG A 81 -20.33 -7.59 0.73
N ALA A 82 -21.01 -8.07 -0.31
CA ALA A 82 -20.36 -8.61 -1.48
C ALA A 82 -19.55 -7.53 -2.22
N ALA A 83 -20.11 -6.32 -2.33
CA ALA A 83 -19.39 -5.19 -2.90
C ALA A 83 -18.14 -4.82 -2.07
N VAL A 84 -18.22 -4.83 -0.74
CA VAL A 84 -17.04 -4.54 0.10
C VAL A 84 -15.99 -5.64 -0.01
N GLU A 85 -16.39 -6.91 -0.02
CA GLU A 85 -15.48 -8.04 -0.21
C GLU A 85 -14.79 -7.99 -1.58
N ASP A 86 -15.52 -7.62 -2.64
CA ASP A 86 -14.93 -7.38 -3.97
C ASP A 86 -13.90 -6.24 -3.93
N LEU A 87 -14.19 -5.14 -3.24
CA LEU A 87 -13.20 -4.07 -3.03
C LEU A 87 -11.97 -4.54 -2.23
N MET A 88 -12.10 -5.53 -1.35
CA MET A 88 -10.94 -6.10 -0.62
C MET A 88 -10.05 -6.97 -1.52
N THR A 89 -10.55 -7.43 -2.68
CA THR A 89 -9.72 -8.11 -3.68
C THR A 89 -8.76 -7.17 -4.41
N LEU A 90 -8.98 -5.85 -4.29
CA LEU A 90 -8.21 -4.80 -4.95
C LEU A 90 -8.26 -4.87 -6.48
N SER A 91 -9.25 -5.55 -7.07
CA SER A 91 -9.44 -5.67 -8.53
C SER A 91 -9.43 -4.31 -9.26
N PHE A 92 -10.10 -3.31 -8.67
CA PHE A 92 -10.18 -1.94 -9.16
C PHE A 92 -8.81 -1.22 -9.31
N MET A 93 -7.76 -1.74 -8.67
CA MET A 93 -6.41 -1.20 -8.77
C MET A 93 -5.80 -1.41 -10.15
N ASN A 94 -6.14 -2.51 -10.81
CA ASN A 94 -5.67 -2.80 -12.16
C ASN A 94 -6.21 -1.79 -13.18
N ASP A 95 -7.43 -1.30 -12.93
CA ASP A 95 -8.13 -0.34 -13.80
C ASP A 95 -7.86 1.12 -13.42
N ALA A 96 -6.97 1.37 -12.45
CA ALA A 96 -6.69 2.70 -11.89
C ALA A 96 -7.96 3.47 -11.47
N ALA A 97 -8.97 2.75 -11.00
CA ALA A 97 -10.27 3.31 -10.66
C ALA A 97 -10.28 3.92 -9.25
N ASN A 98 -11.01 5.03 -9.10
CA ASN A 98 -11.21 5.67 -7.80
C ASN A 98 -12.46 5.11 -7.11
N ILE A 99 -12.38 4.86 -5.80
CA ILE A 99 -13.52 4.39 -5.01
C ILE A 99 -14.10 5.55 -4.20
N VAL A 100 -15.40 5.74 -4.32
CA VAL A 100 -16.15 6.72 -3.53
C VAL A 100 -17.25 6.01 -2.77
N PHE A 101 -17.25 6.14 -1.44
CA PHE A 101 -18.30 5.60 -0.59
C PHE A 101 -19.38 6.65 -0.38
N ILE A 102 -20.61 6.36 -0.84
CA ILE A 102 -21.75 7.30 -0.79
C ILE A 102 -22.85 6.75 0.14
N GLY A 103 -23.46 7.64 0.92
CA GLY A 103 -24.70 7.38 1.68
C GLY A 103 -24.73 8.06 3.05
N PRO A 104 -25.67 7.69 3.93
CA PRO A 104 -25.93 8.42 5.18
C PRO A 104 -24.77 8.37 6.19
N ASN A 105 -24.66 9.42 6.99
CA ASN A 105 -23.60 9.59 7.98
C ASN A 105 -23.76 8.57 9.11
N GLY A 106 -22.64 8.14 9.70
CA GLY A 106 -22.65 7.22 10.84
C GLY A 106 -22.74 5.73 10.50
N VAL A 107 -22.78 5.33 9.23
CA VAL A 107 -22.80 3.92 8.81
C VAL A 107 -21.42 3.26 8.66
N GLY A 108 -20.35 3.96 9.05
CA GLY A 108 -18.99 3.40 9.02
C GLY A 108 -18.30 3.40 7.65
N LYS A 109 -18.77 4.21 6.68
CA LYS A 109 -18.14 4.33 5.34
C LYS A 109 -16.66 4.69 5.40
N SER A 110 -16.30 5.67 6.24
CA SER A 110 -14.91 6.06 6.42
C SER A 110 -14.08 4.92 7.02
N THR A 111 -14.68 4.07 7.86
CA THR A 111 -14.02 2.87 8.39
C THR A 111 -13.81 1.83 7.29
N LEU A 112 -14.81 1.57 6.44
CA LEU A 112 -14.67 0.65 5.29
C LEU A 112 -13.61 1.16 4.30
N ALA A 113 -13.66 2.45 3.95
CA ALA A 113 -12.67 3.09 3.09
C ALA A 113 -11.25 2.97 3.65
N ARG A 114 -11.06 3.17 4.96
CA ARG A 114 -9.75 2.98 5.61
C ARG A 114 -9.29 1.52 5.60
N ASN A 115 -10.20 0.56 5.73
CA ASN A 115 -9.86 -0.85 5.62
C ASN A 115 -9.42 -1.24 4.20
N VAL A 116 -10.12 -0.77 3.17
CA VAL A 116 -9.71 -1.00 1.77
C VAL A 116 -8.35 -0.36 1.50
N ALA A 117 -8.16 0.88 1.96
CA ALA A 117 -6.89 1.58 1.86
C ALA A 117 -5.76 0.83 2.59
N HIS A 118 -6.03 0.31 3.79
CA HIS A 118 -5.08 -0.48 4.55
C HIS A 118 -4.72 -1.79 3.85
N GLN A 119 -5.70 -2.48 3.27
CA GLN A 119 -5.46 -3.69 2.48
C GLN A 119 -4.56 -3.41 1.28
N ALA A 120 -4.83 -2.32 0.56
CA ALA A 120 -3.99 -1.87 -0.54
C ALA A 120 -2.55 -1.53 -0.10
N LEU A 121 -2.36 -0.94 1.08
CA LEU A 121 -1.03 -0.70 1.65
C LEU A 121 -0.29 -2.01 1.95
N ILE A 122 -0.97 -2.99 2.54
CA ILE A 122 -0.39 -4.31 2.83
C ILE A 122 0.07 -4.98 1.53
N CYS A 123 -0.72 -4.91 0.47
CA CYS A 123 -0.40 -5.45 -0.85
C CYS A 123 0.70 -4.69 -1.61
N GLY A 124 1.33 -3.67 -1.02
CA GLY A 124 2.45 -2.96 -1.64
C GLY A 124 2.07 -1.65 -2.34
N HIS A 125 0.78 -1.33 -2.44
CA HIS A 125 0.32 -0.15 -3.16
C HIS A 125 0.42 1.12 -2.32
N THR A 126 0.38 2.28 -3.00
CA THR A 126 0.38 3.59 -2.35
C THR A 126 -1.02 4.18 -2.43
N VAL A 127 -1.63 4.48 -1.27
CA VAL A 127 -3.02 4.95 -1.22
C VAL A 127 -3.07 6.33 -0.58
N LEU A 128 -4.02 7.15 -1.00
CA LEU A 128 -4.29 8.45 -0.41
C LEU A 128 -5.76 8.50 0.02
N PHE A 129 -5.97 8.52 1.34
CA PHE A 129 -7.30 8.72 1.92
C PHE A 129 -7.59 10.22 2.02
N ARG A 130 -8.71 10.66 1.44
CA ARG A 130 -9.21 12.03 1.57
C ARG A 130 -10.66 12.03 2.06
N THR A 131 -10.93 12.88 3.03
CA THR A 131 -12.30 13.24 3.42
C THR A 131 -12.73 14.36 2.49
N ALA A 132 -13.92 14.32 1.87
CA ALA A 132 -14.28 15.36 0.89
C ALA A 132 -14.66 16.72 1.53
N SER A 133 -14.48 16.87 2.85
CA SER A 133 -14.46 18.15 3.56
C SER A 133 -13.10 18.86 3.55
N GLU A 134 -12.01 18.26 3.03
CA GLU A 134 -10.72 18.95 2.91
C GLU A 134 -10.68 19.87 1.67
N PRO A 135 -10.54 21.21 1.82
CA PRO A 135 -10.74 22.17 0.71
C PRO A 135 -9.58 22.29 -0.30
N SER A 136 -8.68 21.31 -0.40
CA SER A 136 -7.46 21.47 -1.21
C SER A 136 -7.09 20.21 -1.98
N GLY A 137 -7.57 20.12 -3.21
CA GLY A 137 -6.94 19.28 -4.25
C GLY A 137 -7.83 18.28 -4.99
N LEU A 138 -9.15 18.39 -4.91
CA LEU A 138 -10.05 17.82 -5.90
C LEU A 138 -10.70 19.01 -6.62
N GLY A 139 -10.18 19.36 -7.78
CA GLY A 139 -10.83 20.27 -8.72
C GLY A 139 -12.29 19.83 -8.88
N GLY A 140 -13.19 20.81 -8.79
CA GLY A 140 -14.62 20.60 -8.58
C GLY A 140 -15.21 19.48 -9.44
N LEU A 141 -15.67 18.42 -8.77
CA LEU A 141 -16.67 17.53 -9.35
C LEU A 141 -17.96 18.36 -9.52
N PRO A 142 -18.53 18.47 -10.73
CA PRO A 142 -19.76 19.22 -10.95
C PRO A 142 -20.90 18.52 -10.20
N GLY A 143 -21.57 19.25 -9.31
CA GLY A 143 -22.64 18.73 -8.47
C GLY A 143 -22.18 18.52 -7.03
N GLU A 144 -22.20 19.62 -6.30
CA GLU A 144 -21.96 19.73 -4.86
C GLU A 144 -22.94 18.84 -4.09
N ARG A 145 -22.58 17.57 -3.93
CA ARG A 145 -23.13 16.69 -2.91
C ARG A 145 -22.03 16.49 -1.89
N GLN A 146 -22.35 16.74 -0.64
CA GLN A 146 -21.47 16.52 0.51
C GLN A 146 -20.98 15.06 0.47
N PHE A 147 -19.77 14.84 -0.03
CA PHE A 147 -19.14 13.54 -0.06
C PHE A 147 -18.28 13.44 1.20
N ASP A 148 -18.49 12.42 2.02
CA ASP A 148 -17.78 12.35 3.31
C ASP A 148 -16.43 11.63 3.21
N SER A 149 -16.13 10.92 2.12
CA SER A 149 -14.82 10.30 1.91
C SER A 149 -14.60 9.84 0.46
N ALA A 150 -13.54 10.35 -0.17
CA ALA A 150 -13.06 9.91 -1.47
C ALA A 150 -11.69 9.24 -1.28
N LEU A 151 -11.57 7.98 -1.69
CA LEU A 151 -10.30 7.25 -1.63
C LEU A 151 -9.68 7.27 -3.03
N CYS A 152 -8.59 8.02 -3.19
CA CYS A 152 -7.77 7.95 -4.40
C CYS A 152 -6.63 6.97 -4.14
N ILE A 153 -6.62 5.85 -4.83
CA ILE A 153 -5.54 4.88 -4.73
C ILE A 153 -4.65 5.00 -5.97
N ARG A 154 -3.36 5.27 -5.79
CA ARG A 154 -2.39 5.37 -6.89
C ARG A 154 -1.47 4.13 -6.92
N PRO A 155 -1.43 3.36 -8.01
CA PRO A 155 -0.27 2.52 -8.26
C PRO A 155 0.96 3.43 -8.50
N LEU A 156 2.04 3.24 -7.73
CA LEU A 156 3.27 4.05 -7.85
C LEU A 156 4.19 3.59 -9.00
N ASP A 157 3.75 2.65 -9.84
CA ASP A 157 4.55 2.14 -10.96
C ASP A 157 4.47 3.01 -12.22
N ALA A 158 3.61 4.04 -12.22
CA ALA A 158 3.58 5.05 -13.28
C ALA A 158 4.59 6.17 -12.96
N LYS A 159 5.85 5.99 -13.41
CA LYS A 159 6.60 7.15 -13.90
C LYS A 159 5.71 7.82 -14.97
N ASP A 160 5.64 9.15 -14.95
CA ASP A 160 5.05 10.01 -15.98
C ASP A 160 3.54 10.29 -15.91
N ILE A 161 3.07 11.10 -14.94
CA ILE A 161 1.95 12.05 -15.19
C ILE A 161 2.17 13.34 -14.34
N PRO A 162 2.09 14.55 -14.93
CA PRO A 162 2.33 15.81 -14.23
C PRO A 162 1.32 16.09 -13.12
N SER A 163 1.78 16.83 -12.10
CA SER A 163 1.05 17.31 -10.92
C SER A 163 -0.11 18.27 -11.22
N SER A 164 -0.63 18.31 -12.44
CA SER A 164 -1.61 19.28 -12.92
C SER A 164 -2.98 18.69 -13.23
N VAL A 165 -3.19 17.40 -12.95
CA VAL A 165 -4.54 16.79 -13.00
C VAL A 165 -4.95 16.48 -11.57
N PHE A 166 -5.39 17.52 -10.88
CA PHE A 166 -6.05 17.51 -9.57
C PHE A 166 -7.37 18.26 -9.71
#